data_AF-A0A948I6V9-F1
#
_entry.id   AF-A0A948I6V9-F1
#
_cell.length_a   1.000
_cell.length_b   1.000
_cell.length_c   1.000
_cell.angle_alpha   90.00
_cell.angle_beta   90.00
_cell.angle_gamma   90.00
#
_symmetry.space_group_name_H-M   'P 1'
#
loop_
_entity.id
_entity.type
_entity.pdbx_description
1 polymer ?
#
loop_
_entity_poly.entity_id
_entity_poly.type
_entity_poly.pdbx_seq_one_letter_code
_entity_poly.pdbx_strand_id
1 'polypeptide(L)' 'PTVNFRVDYLRPAMNTDLIAVAKVRRNGKSVGIADVDVFNEAGVLVAIGRATYSTL' A
#
# COMPACT_ATOMS: atom_id res chain seq x y z
N PRO A 1 8.55 3.71 -12.30
CA PRO A 1 9.45 3.21 -11.22
C PRO A 1 9.06 3.75 -9.83
N THR A 2 9.36 3.04 -8.73
CA THR A 2 9.05 3.52 -7.36
C THR A 2 10.01 4.65 -6.96
N VAL A 3 9.46 5.78 -6.50
CA VAL A 3 10.21 6.96 -6.04
C VAL A 3 10.30 7.00 -4.52
N ASN A 4 9.20 6.69 -3.85
CA ASN A 4 9.15 6.65 -2.39
C ASN A 4 8.13 5.61 -1.93
N PHE A 5 8.39 5.00 -0.77
CA PHE A 5 7.51 4.04 -0.15
C PHE A 5 7.61 4.14 1.37
N ARG A 6 6.47 4.20 2.04
CA ARG A 6 6.35 4.20 3.50
C ARG A 6 5.26 3.24 3.93
N VAL A 7 5.50 2.55 5.03
CA VAL A 7 4.59 1.57 5.62
C VAL A 7 4.59 1.72 7.12
N ASP A 8 3.40 1.73 7.69
CA ASP A 8 3.18 1.62 9.13
C ASP A 8 2.62 0.23 9.41
N TYR A 9 3.40 -0.59 10.12
CA TYR A 9 2.98 -1.93 10.55
C TYR A 9 2.21 -1.81 11.85
N LEU A 10 0.96 -2.27 11.83
CA LEU A 10 0.05 -2.15 12.96
C LEU A 10 0.05 -3.42 13.81
N ARG A 11 0.13 -4.58 13.15
CA ARG A 11 -0.01 -5.90 13.79
C ARG A 11 0.81 -6.94 13.01
N PRO A 12 1.34 -7.98 13.68
CA PRO A 12 1.95 -9.10 12.98
C PRO A 12 0.89 -9.90 12.20
N ALA A 13 1.27 -10.37 11.01
CA ALA A 13 0.49 -11.30 10.21
C ALA A 13 1.30 -12.60 10.07
N MET A 14 0.91 -13.63 10.82
CA MET A 14 1.61 -14.91 10.89
C MET A 14 0.74 -15.99 10.25
N ASN A 15 1.32 -16.83 9.39
CA ASN A 15 0.64 -17.97 8.76
C ASN A 15 -0.73 -17.61 8.14
N THR A 16 -0.82 -16.44 7.49
CA THR A 16 -2.05 -15.95 6.85
C THR A 16 -1.69 -15.36 5.50
N ASP A 17 -2.64 -15.44 4.57
CA ASP A 17 -2.57 -14.67 3.34
C ASP A 17 -2.74 -13.17 3.63
N LEU A 18 -2.13 -12.36 2.77
CA LEU A 18 -2.23 -10.90 2.82
C LEU A 18 -2.98 -10.38 1.60
N ILE A 19 -3.98 -9.54 1.84
CA ILE A 19 -4.79 -8.89 0.81
C ILE A 19 -4.45 -7.40 0.85
N ALA A 20 -3.77 -6.92 -0.18
CA ALA A 20 -3.46 -5.51 -0.35
C ALA A 20 -4.50 -4.83 -1.26
N VAL A 21 -5.19 -3.82 -0.75
CA VAL A 21 -6.16 -3.03 -1.50
C VAL A 21 -5.61 -1.63 -1.67
N ALA A 22 -5.41 -1.22 -2.92
CA ALA A 22 -4.84 0.08 -3.24
C ALA A 22 -5.88 1.04 -3.82
N LYS A 23 -5.80 2.30 -3.41
CA LYS A 23 -6.56 3.41 -3.99
C LYS A 23 -5.62 4.42 -4.62
N VAL A 24 -5.78 4.65 -5.92
CA VAL A 24 -5.07 5.73 -6.62
C VAL A 24 -5.53 7.07 -6.04
N ARG A 25 -4.59 7.82 -5.48
CA ARG A 25 -4.82 9.18 -4.96
C ARG A 25 -4.51 10.23 -5.99
N ARG A 26 -3.54 9.97 -6.85
CA ARG A 26 -3.14 10.85 -7.95
C ARG A 26 -2.61 10.04 -9.11
N ASN A 27 -3.12 10.32 -10.30
CA ASN A 27 -2.56 9.83 -11.56
C ASN A 27 -2.00 11.02 -12.36
N GLY A 28 -0.78 11.44 -12.03
CA GLY A 28 -0.12 12.58 -12.66
C GLY A 28 0.69 12.18 -13.88
N LYS A 29 1.06 13.17 -14.71
CA LYS A 29 1.92 12.96 -15.90
C LYS A 29 3.33 12.49 -15.53
N SER A 30 3.90 13.02 -14.44
CA SER A 30 5.24 12.65 -13.98
C SER A 30 5.27 11.85 -12.69
N VAL A 31 4.21 11.95 -11.87
CA VAL A 31 4.14 11.31 -10.55
C VAL A 31 2.75 10.73 -10.30
N GLY A 32 2.72 9.45 -9.93
CA GLY A 32 1.55 8.74 -9.41
C GLY A 32 1.65 8.52 -7.91
N ILE A 33 0.50 8.51 -7.22
CA ILE A 33 0.41 8.23 -5.76
C ILE A 33 -0.71 7.23 -5.50
N ALA A 34 -0.41 6.20 -4.69
CA ALA A 34 -1.38 5.22 -4.22
C ALA A 34 -1.31 5.07 -2.69
N ASP A 35 -2.48 5.04 -2.06
CA ASP A 35 -2.65 4.60 -0.66
C ASP A 35 -2.99 3.12 -0.68
N VAL A 36 -2.43 2.35 0.25
CA VAL A 36 -2.60 0.89 0.30
C VAL A 36 -2.96 0.48 1.73
N ASP A 37 -4.05 -0.28 1.83
CA ASP A 37 -4.44 -0.97 3.05
C ASP A 37 -4.11 -2.45 2.90
N VAL A 38 -3.49 -3.05 3.91
CA VAL A 38 -3.12 -4.47 3.91
C VAL A 38 -3.89 -5.18 5.00
N PHE A 39 -4.66 -6.18 4.59
CA PHE A 39 -5.48 -7.02 5.46
C PHE A 39 -4.93 -8.44 5.51
N ASN A 40 -5.21 -9.16 6.59
CA ASN A 40 -5.09 -10.62 6.61
C ASN A 40 -6.37 -11.29 6.07
N GLU A 41 -6.40 -12.61 6.01
CA GLU A 41 -7.56 -13.39 5.51
C GLU A 41 -8.83 -13.18 6.33
N ALA A 42 -8.69 -12.83 7.61
CA ALA A 42 -9.80 -12.50 8.51
C ALA A 42 -10.30 -11.05 8.36
N GLY A 43 -9.77 -10.28 7.40
CA GLY A 43 -10.15 -8.90 7.15
C GLY A 43 -9.59 -7.90 8.18
N VAL A 44 -8.63 -8.31 9.01
CA VAL A 44 -7.98 -7.43 9.99
C VAL A 44 -6.92 -6.60 9.28
N LEU A 45 -6.98 -5.27 9.45
CA LEU A 45 -5.95 -4.36 8.97
C LEU A 45 -4.63 -4.58 9.74
N VAL A 46 -3.58 -4.99 9.03
CA VAL A 46 -2.28 -5.32 9.62
C VAL A 46 -1.18 -4.31 9.26
N ALA A 47 -1.31 -3.62 8.13
CA ALA A 47 -0.43 -2.52 7.75
C ALA A 47 -1.15 -1.51 6.87
N ILE A 48 -0.66 -0.28 6.87
CA ILE A 48 -1.05 0.77 5.92
C ILE A 48 0.19 1.31 5.24
N GLY A 49 0.06 1.78 4.01
CA GLY A 49 1.18 2.32 3.26
C GLY A 49 0.80 3.36 2.24
N ARG A 50 1.81 4.12 1.81
CA ARG A 50 1.71 5.02 0.67
C ARG A 50 2.93 4.86 -0.22
N ALA A 51 2.66 4.71 -1.51
CA ALA A 51 3.66 4.63 -2.54
C ALA A 51 3.57 5.83 -3.50
N THR A 52 4.73 6.37 -3.85
CA THR A 52 4.88 7.37 -4.90
C THR A 52 5.68 6.75 -6.04
N TYR A 53 5.18 6.89 -7.27
CA TYR A 53 5.78 6.33 -8.47
C TYR A 53 6.11 7.43 -9.48
N SER A 54 7.25 7.30 -10.15
CA SER A 54 7.50 8.01 -11.40
C SER A 54 6.68 7.38 -12.50
N THR A 55 5.95 8.22 -13.23
CA THR A 55 5.18 7.86 -14.44
C THR A 55 5.83 8.43 -15.70
N LEU A 56 7.00 9.06 -15.56
CA LEU A 56 7.95 9.34 -16.64
C LEU A 56 8.70 8.08 -17.03
#